data_AF-A0A7X9FTU1-F1
#
_entry.id   AF-A0A7X9FTU1-F1
#
_cell.length_a   1.000
_cell.length_b   1.000
_cell.length_c   1.000
_cell.angle_alpha   90.00
_cell.angle_beta   90.00
_cell.angle_gamma   90.00
#
_symmetry.space_group_name_H-M   'P 1'
#
loop_
_entity.id
_entity.type
_entity.pdbx_description
1 polymer ?
#
loop_
_entity_poly.entity_id
_entity_poly.type
_entity_poly.pdbx_seq_one_letter_code
_entity_poly.pdbx_strand_id
1 'polypeptide(L)'
;HKLSGKVEELEYLIKRRTQSPYGQVEGQGVGPGGLGGSGGVQGYNSSNMEATGGGVKAVPPSIVPLAPLEEDETFAKTLPANASRVFSQALSKIREGNFQESLSSLQQLIQQGEKTEWSANVLFWLGVTYDGLGEDKNALRAYNDLIVQFPRHKRVPLALYRQSQNLQRLGDKKSANLLLRKIVGEYPDTSEGARAKEDLKKF
;
A
#
# COMPACT_ATOMS: atom_id res chain seq x y z
N HIS A 1 25.75 -3.37 -13.77
CA HIS A 1 26.31 -2.50 -12.70
C HIS A 1 25.69 -1.09 -12.58
N LYS A 2 25.40 -0.34 -13.65
CA LYS A 2 24.85 1.04 -13.51
C LYS A 2 23.43 1.17 -12.92
N LEU A 3 22.59 0.13 -13.03
CA LEU A 3 21.21 0.17 -12.50
C LEU A 3 21.17 -0.05 -10.97
N SER A 4 22.01 -0.94 -10.44
CA SER A 4 22.09 -1.25 -8.99
C SER A 4 22.35 0.01 -8.16
N GLY A 5 23.37 0.79 -8.51
CA GLY A 5 23.71 2.01 -7.77
C GLY A 5 22.60 3.07 -7.79
N LYS A 6 21.81 3.16 -8.87
CA LYS A 6 20.66 4.08 -8.94
C LYS A 6 19.48 3.61 -8.08
N VAL A 7 19.31 2.29 -7.95
CA VAL A 7 18.28 1.69 -7.10
C VAL A 7 18.65 1.85 -5.63
N GLU A 8 19.91 1.65 -5.27
CA GLU A 8 20.42 1.89 -3.91
C GLU A 8 20.27 3.38 -3.51
N GLU A 9 20.59 4.31 -4.41
CA GLU A 9 20.34 5.74 -4.19
C GLU A 9 18.85 6.03 -4.00
N LEU A 10 17.98 5.40 -4.81
CA LEU A 10 16.54 5.55 -4.67
C LEU A 10 16.02 5.02 -3.33
N GLU A 11 16.46 3.85 -2.90
CA GLU A 11 16.10 3.28 -1.59
C GLU A 11 16.52 4.22 -0.46
N TYR A 12 17.71 4.83 -0.56
CA TYR A 12 18.14 5.86 0.37
C TYR A 12 17.23 7.10 0.36
N LEU A 13 16.84 7.59 -0.82
CA LEU A 13 15.95 8.74 -0.96
C LEU A 13 14.55 8.47 -0.43
N ILE A 14 13.99 7.28 -0.68
CA ILE A 14 12.71 6.85 -0.11
C ILE A 14 12.83 6.84 1.42
N LYS A 15 13.87 6.21 1.98
CA LYS A 15 14.12 6.20 3.42
C LYS A 15 14.18 7.61 4.01
N ARG A 16 14.89 8.55 3.38
CA ARG A 16 14.96 9.95 3.84
C ARG A 16 13.61 10.65 3.76
N ARG A 17 12.81 10.40 2.72
CA ARG A 17 11.46 10.96 2.55
C ARG A 17 10.48 10.42 3.60
N THR A 18 10.74 9.22 4.11
CA THR A 18 9.84 8.50 5.01
C THR A 18 10.34 8.42 6.46
N GLN A 19 11.31 9.24 6.87
CA GLN A 19 12.05 9.06 8.14
C GLN A 19 11.26 9.26 9.45
N SER A 20 10.00 9.74 9.44
CA SER A 20 9.19 9.86 10.66
C SER A 20 8.53 8.54 11.09
N PRO A 21 8.42 8.25 12.41
CA PRO A 21 7.68 7.08 12.90
C PRO A 21 6.19 7.14 12.58
N TYR A 22 5.55 5.97 12.41
CA TYR A 22 4.09 5.87 12.31
C TYR A 22 3.45 6.45 13.57
N GLY A 23 2.73 7.56 13.46
CA GLY A 23 1.96 8.13 14.56
C GLY A 23 2.42 9.49 15.10
N GLN A 24 3.43 10.13 14.51
CA GLN A 24 3.57 11.58 14.68
C GLN A 24 2.78 12.28 13.58
N VAL A 25 1.50 12.50 13.84
CA VAL A 25 0.77 13.61 13.20
C VAL A 25 1.52 14.89 13.59
N GLU A 26 2.36 15.40 12.68
CA GLU A 26 2.76 16.80 12.78
C GLU A 26 1.46 17.60 12.73
N GLY A 27 1.10 18.21 13.86
CA GLY A 27 -0.01 19.15 13.91
C GLY A 27 0.30 20.33 13.00
N GLN A 28 -0.11 20.23 11.73
CA GLN A 28 -0.22 21.38 10.86
C GLN A 28 -1.61 21.97 11.07
N GLY A 29 -1.60 23.12 11.75
CA GLY A 29 -2.78 23.90 12.06
C GLY A 29 -3.62 24.16 10.81
N VAL A 30 -4.91 23.97 10.99
CA VAL A 30 -5.96 24.64 10.21
C VAL A 30 -5.74 26.15 10.27
N GLY A 31 -5.15 26.72 9.23
CA GLY A 31 -5.26 28.14 8.93
C GLY A 31 -6.48 28.39 8.04
N PRO A 32 -7.39 29.32 8.37
CA PRO A 32 -8.51 29.62 7.50
C PRO A 32 -8.07 30.61 6.41
N GLY A 33 -8.37 30.31 5.15
CA GLY A 33 -8.43 31.30 4.08
C GLY A 33 -7.52 31.02 2.87
N GLY A 34 -8.12 30.91 1.68
CA GLY A 34 -7.40 31.01 0.41
C GLY A 34 -7.98 30.18 -0.71
N LEU A 35 -8.86 30.80 -1.50
CA LEU A 35 -9.60 30.27 -2.65
C LEU A 35 -8.70 29.86 -3.83
N GLY A 36 -9.17 28.90 -4.63
CA GLY A 36 -8.95 28.88 -6.09
C GLY A 36 -8.13 27.72 -6.63
N GLY A 37 -8.81 26.70 -7.17
CA GLY A 37 -8.15 25.60 -7.89
C GLY A 37 -9.02 24.37 -8.08
N SER A 38 -10.19 24.54 -8.70
CA SER A 38 -11.06 23.44 -9.14
C SER A 38 -10.36 22.59 -10.20
N GLY A 39 -9.78 21.48 -9.77
CA GLY A 39 -9.25 20.40 -10.62
C GLY A 39 -9.81 19.05 -10.19
N GLY A 40 -11.02 18.74 -10.67
CA GLY A 40 -11.58 17.39 -10.80
C GLY A 40 -11.43 16.43 -9.62
N VAL A 41 -12.25 16.62 -8.58
CA VAL A 41 -12.56 15.52 -7.65
C VAL A 41 -13.44 14.54 -8.43
N GLN A 42 -12.86 13.45 -8.92
CA GLN A 42 -13.63 12.38 -9.52
C GLN A 42 -14.34 11.65 -8.38
N GLY A 43 -15.61 12.02 -8.19
CA GLY A 43 -16.46 11.49 -7.14
C GLY A 43 -16.48 9.97 -7.15
N TYR A 44 -16.27 9.38 -5.97
CA TYR A 44 -16.56 7.99 -5.69
C TYR A 44 -18.08 7.81 -5.84
N ASN A 45 -18.52 7.40 -7.03
CA ASN A 45 -19.92 7.15 -7.31
C ASN A 45 -20.29 5.82 -6.65
N SER A 46 -21.00 5.89 -5.53
CA SER A 46 -21.59 4.76 -4.81
C SER A 46 -22.75 4.16 -5.59
N SER A 47 -22.45 3.45 -6.66
CA SER A 47 -23.43 2.68 -7.42
C SER A 47 -22.77 1.41 -7.96
N ASN A 48 -22.77 0.35 -7.15
CA ASN A 48 -22.69 -1.03 -7.63
C ASN A 48 -23.25 -1.95 -6.53
N MET A 49 -24.58 -1.91 -6.38
CA MET A 49 -25.34 -2.95 -5.70
C MET A 49 -25.91 -3.86 -6.79
N GLU A 50 -25.17 -4.91 -7.16
CA GLU A 50 -25.77 -6.05 -7.86
C GLU A 50 -26.11 -7.12 -6.83
N ALA A 51 -27.42 -7.32 -6.64
CA ALA A 51 -28.00 -8.28 -5.73
C ALA A 51 -28.02 -9.68 -6.37
N THR A 52 -27.29 -10.64 -5.79
CA THR A 52 -27.65 -12.07 -5.84
C THR A 52 -27.35 -12.72 -4.49
N GLY A 53 -28.32 -13.48 -3.97
CA GLY A 53 -28.35 -13.99 -2.61
C GLY A 53 -27.31 -15.06 -2.31
N GLY A 54 -26.63 -14.88 -1.16
CA GLY A 54 -25.63 -15.78 -0.61
C GLY A 54 -24.54 -15.01 0.13
N GLY A 55 -24.86 -14.40 1.27
CA GLY A 55 -23.89 -13.71 2.14
C GLY A 55 -22.86 -12.86 1.38
N VAL A 56 -23.32 -11.94 0.52
CA VAL A 56 -22.47 -11.17 -0.39
C VAL A 56 -21.48 -10.32 0.39
N LYS A 57 -20.22 -10.78 0.48
CA LYS A 57 -19.10 -9.94 0.89
C LYS A 57 -19.04 -8.74 -0.06
N ALA A 58 -18.93 -7.52 0.48
CA ALA A 58 -18.83 -6.31 -0.33
C ALA A 58 -17.71 -6.42 -1.37
N VAL A 59 -17.98 -5.96 -2.60
CA VAL A 59 -16.97 -5.85 -3.65
C VAL A 59 -16.01 -4.73 -3.24
N PRO A 60 -14.71 -5.00 -3.07
CA PRO A 60 -13.79 -4.01 -2.58
C PRO A 60 -13.48 -2.92 -3.62
N PRO A 61 -13.08 -1.71 -3.19
CA PRO A 61 -12.66 -0.66 -4.10
C PRO A 61 -11.48 -1.09 -4.98
N SER A 62 -11.36 -0.56 -6.21
CA SER A 62 -10.33 -0.97 -7.17
C SER A 62 -8.87 -0.80 -6.69
N ILE A 63 -8.63 0.05 -5.69
CA ILE A 63 -7.30 0.21 -5.08
C ILE A 63 -6.87 -1.05 -4.31
N VAL A 64 -7.85 -1.83 -3.81
CA VAL A 64 -7.65 -3.02 -2.99
C VAL A 64 -7.45 -4.24 -3.89
N PRO A 65 -6.31 -4.94 -3.80
CA PRO A 65 -6.07 -6.13 -4.61
C PRO A 65 -6.85 -7.33 -4.03
N LEU A 66 -7.88 -7.79 -4.76
CA LEU A 66 -8.83 -8.82 -4.29
C LEU A 66 -8.16 -10.15 -3.92
N ALA A 67 -7.31 -10.71 -4.79
CA ALA A 67 -6.67 -12.01 -4.52
C ALA A 67 -5.78 -11.97 -3.25
N PRO A 68 -4.89 -10.98 -3.06
CA PRO A 68 -4.17 -10.81 -1.80
C PRO A 68 -5.08 -10.61 -0.58
N LEU A 69 -6.22 -9.92 -0.74
CA LEU A 69 -7.18 -9.69 0.36
C LEU A 69 -7.77 -10.99 0.84
N GLU A 70 -8.29 -11.81 -0.08
CA GLU A 70 -8.91 -13.08 0.26
C GLU A 70 -7.90 -14.07 0.87
N GLU A 71 -6.69 -14.10 0.33
CA GLU A 71 -5.60 -14.89 0.90
C GLU A 71 -5.34 -14.49 2.36
N ASP A 72 -5.22 -13.19 2.65
CA ASP A 72 -4.94 -12.75 4.02
C ASP A 72 -6.14 -12.84 4.97
N GLU A 73 -7.38 -12.77 4.46
CA GLU A 73 -8.57 -13.07 5.27
C GLU A 73 -8.57 -14.53 5.74
N THR A 74 -8.07 -15.46 4.91
CA THR A 74 -7.94 -16.86 5.33
C THR A 74 -6.77 -17.05 6.28
N PHE A 75 -5.63 -16.43 6.00
CA PHE A 75 -4.43 -16.49 6.83
C PHE A 75 -4.63 -15.83 8.20
N ALA A 76 -5.42 -14.75 8.29
CA ALA A 76 -5.71 -14.07 9.55
C ALA A 76 -6.31 -15.03 10.60
N LYS A 77 -7.03 -16.07 10.18
CA LYS A 77 -7.65 -17.06 11.07
C LYS A 77 -6.64 -18.00 11.73
N THR A 78 -5.41 -18.10 11.22
CA THR A 78 -4.36 -18.95 11.78
C THR A 78 -3.47 -18.22 12.78
N LEU A 79 -3.65 -16.91 12.92
CA LEU A 79 -2.88 -16.07 13.84
C LEU A 79 -3.31 -16.27 15.31
N PRO A 80 -2.48 -15.87 16.29
CA PRO A 80 -2.89 -15.81 17.69
C PRO A 80 -4.18 -15.02 17.88
N ALA A 81 -5.03 -15.40 18.83
CA ALA A 81 -6.40 -14.91 18.96
C ALA A 81 -6.54 -13.38 18.89
N ASN A 82 -5.66 -12.63 19.57
CA ASN A 82 -5.71 -11.16 19.52
C ASN A 82 -5.31 -10.61 18.13
N ALA A 83 -4.22 -11.10 17.55
CA ALA A 83 -3.76 -10.69 16.22
C ALA A 83 -4.78 -11.06 15.14
N SER A 84 -5.33 -12.27 15.20
CA SER A 84 -6.38 -12.74 14.30
C SER A 84 -7.59 -11.82 14.30
N ARG A 85 -8.10 -11.46 15.50
CA ARG A 85 -9.26 -10.58 15.65
C ARG A 85 -8.99 -9.19 15.06
N VAL A 86 -7.90 -8.54 15.47
CA VAL A 86 -7.59 -7.17 15.02
C VAL A 86 -7.29 -7.14 13.52
N PHE A 87 -6.55 -8.12 13.00
CA PHE A 87 -6.20 -8.17 11.59
C PHE A 87 -7.42 -8.46 10.71
N SER A 88 -8.27 -9.43 11.09
CA SER A 88 -9.51 -9.71 10.35
C SER A 88 -10.45 -8.50 10.30
N GLN A 89 -10.53 -7.74 11.41
CA GLN A 89 -11.30 -6.49 11.45
C GLN A 89 -10.74 -5.45 10.48
N ALA A 90 -9.43 -5.24 10.47
CA ALA A 90 -8.78 -4.34 9.52
C ALA A 90 -9.07 -4.72 8.06
N LEU A 91 -8.92 -6.01 7.71
CA LEU A 91 -9.17 -6.50 6.36
C LEU A 91 -10.63 -6.32 5.93
N SER A 92 -11.59 -6.55 6.84
CA SER A 92 -13.01 -6.27 6.56
C SER A 92 -13.24 -4.80 6.25
N LYS A 93 -12.62 -3.89 7.03
CA LYS A 93 -12.74 -2.45 6.80
C LYS A 93 -12.09 -2.03 5.48
N ILE A 94 -10.96 -2.61 5.11
CA ILE A 94 -10.35 -2.41 3.78
C ILE A 94 -11.29 -2.89 2.68
N ARG A 95 -11.92 -4.06 2.85
CA ARG A 95 -12.89 -4.59 1.90
C ARG A 95 -14.06 -3.63 1.68
N GLU A 96 -14.52 -2.99 2.76
CA GLU A 96 -15.61 -2.01 2.71
C GLU A 96 -15.16 -0.63 2.19
N GLY A 97 -13.86 -0.40 1.99
CA GLY A 97 -13.31 0.92 1.67
C GLY A 97 -13.22 1.87 2.88
N ASN A 98 -13.48 1.38 4.09
CA ASN A 98 -13.41 2.11 5.34
C ASN A 98 -11.94 2.22 5.83
N PHE A 99 -11.09 2.85 5.03
CA PHE A 99 -9.64 2.92 5.27
C PHE A 99 -9.28 3.60 6.60
N GLN A 100 -10.01 4.65 6.98
CA GLN A 100 -9.76 5.35 8.24
C GLN A 100 -9.94 4.46 9.47
N GLU A 101 -10.94 3.58 9.45
CA GLU A 101 -11.20 2.61 10.53
C GLU A 101 -10.18 1.46 10.54
N SER A 102 -9.71 1.04 9.37
CA SER A 102 -8.65 0.03 9.25
C SER A 102 -7.32 0.53 9.83
N LEU A 103 -7.00 1.82 9.63
CA LEU A 103 -5.70 2.40 9.95
C LEU A 103 -5.30 2.18 11.42
N SER A 104 -6.20 2.46 12.36
CA SER A 104 -5.92 2.30 13.80
C SER A 104 -5.62 0.85 14.18
N SER A 105 -6.36 -0.10 13.60
CA SER A 105 -6.19 -1.54 13.83
C SER A 105 -4.83 -2.03 13.32
N LEU A 106 -4.41 -1.58 12.13
CA LEU A 106 -3.12 -1.94 11.56
C LEU A 106 -1.95 -1.31 12.31
N GLN A 107 -2.07 -0.04 12.71
CA GLN A 107 -1.05 0.64 13.53
C GLN A 107 -0.86 -0.06 14.88
N GLN A 108 -1.96 -0.50 15.50
CA GLN A 108 -1.89 -1.28 16.73
C GLN A 108 -1.09 -2.58 16.53
N LEU A 109 -1.33 -3.32 15.45
CA LEU A 109 -0.61 -4.56 15.15
C LEU A 109 0.88 -4.34 14.90
N ILE A 110 1.26 -3.22 14.27
CA ILE A 110 2.67 -2.86 14.07
C ILE A 110 3.35 -2.45 15.39
N GLN A 111 2.66 -1.72 16.27
CA GLN A 111 3.21 -1.31 17.57
C GLN A 111 3.37 -2.47 18.55
N GLN A 112 2.45 -3.44 18.51
CA GLN A 112 2.46 -4.63 19.38
C GLN A 112 3.36 -5.75 18.84
N GLY A 113 3.82 -5.64 17.59
CA GLY A 113 4.33 -6.75 16.81
C GLY A 113 5.81 -7.06 17.01
N GLU A 114 6.10 -8.35 17.18
CA GLU A 114 7.41 -8.93 16.87
C GLU A 114 7.59 -9.04 15.35
N LYS A 115 8.84 -9.03 14.86
CA LYS A 115 9.15 -9.21 13.43
C LYS A 115 8.84 -10.64 12.98
N THR A 116 7.62 -10.87 12.54
CA THR A 116 7.11 -12.18 12.10
C THR A 116 6.71 -12.14 10.63
N GLU A 117 6.49 -13.28 9.98
CA GLU A 117 6.03 -13.31 8.59
C GLU A 117 4.71 -12.54 8.38
N TRP A 118 3.78 -12.57 9.35
CA TRP A 118 2.51 -11.86 9.23
C TRP A 118 2.65 -10.34 9.37
N SER A 119 3.75 -9.85 9.95
CA SER A 119 4.06 -8.41 9.98
C SER A 119 4.25 -7.85 8.56
N ALA A 120 4.79 -8.64 7.62
CA ALA A 120 4.89 -8.23 6.22
C ALA A 120 3.50 -7.99 5.59
N ASN A 121 2.51 -8.81 5.96
CA ASN A 121 1.13 -8.67 5.51
C ASN A 121 0.49 -7.41 6.08
N VAL A 122 0.67 -7.16 7.38
CA VAL A 122 0.16 -5.95 8.04
C VAL A 122 0.77 -4.69 7.42
N LEU A 123 2.09 -4.67 7.18
CA LEU A 123 2.76 -3.55 6.50
C LEU A 123 2.22 -3.32 5.08
N PHE A 124 1.94 -4.40 4.34
CA PHE A 124 1.31 -4.30 3.02
C PHE A 124 -0.06 -3.63 3.10
N TRP A 125 -0.94 -4.11 3.99
CA TRP A 125 -2.29 -3.56 4.14
C TRP A 125 -2.30 -2.15 4.73
N LEU A 126 -1.30 -1.80 5.53
CA LEU A 126 -1.09 -0.44 5.98
C LEU A 126 -0.77 0.48 4.80
N GLY A 127 0.06 0.02 3.86
CA GLY A 127 0.30 0.72 2.60
C GLY A 127 -0.96 0.89 1.76
N VAL A 128 -1.75 -0.17 1.60
CA VAL A 128 -3.02 -0.11 0.84
C VAL A 128 -4.03 0.83 1.51
N THR A 129 -4.06 0.84 2.84
CA THR A 129 -4.92 1.74 3.62
C THR A 129 -4.51 3.20 3.38
N TYR A 130 -3.21 3.50 3.41
CA TYR A 130 -2.72 4.85 3.08
C TYR A 130 -2.96 5.24 1.62
N ASP A 131 -2.83 4.31 0.66
CA ASP A 131 -3.21 4.55 -0.74
C ASP A 131 -4.69 4.93 -0.85
N GLY A 132 -5.56 4.23 -0.12
CA GLY A 132 -7.00 4.51 -0.07
C GLY A 132 -7.34 5.87 0.57
N LEU A 133 -6.49 6.36 1.47
CA LEU A 133 -6.59 7.69 2.08
C LEU A 133 -5.92 8.79 1.25
N GLY A 134 -5.23 8.45 0.16
CA GLY A 134 -4.45 9.41 -0.63
C GLY A 134 -3.15 9.89 0.04
N GLU A 135 -2.71 9.21 1.11
CA GLU A 135 -1.50 9.57 1.86
C GLU A 135 -0.25 8.90 1.27
N ASP A 136 0.11 9.29 0.04
CA ASP A 136 1.16 8.63 -0.75
C ASP A 136 2.51 8.51 -0.04
N LYS A 137 2.89 9.50 0.78
CA LYS A 137 4.14 9.46 1.57
C LYS A 137 4.12 8.38 2.65
N ASN A 138 2.99 8.22 3.33
CA ASN A 138 2.83 7.20 4.37
C ASN A 138 2.69 5.81 3.76
N ALA A 139 2.01 5.70 2.61
CA ALA A 139 1.96 4.46 1.83
C ALA A 139 3.37 4.03 1.36
N LEU A 140 4.16 4.98 0.83
CA LEU A 140 5.56 4.72 0.46
C LEU A 140 6.39 4.16 1.61
N ARG A 141 6.22 4.69 2.83
CA ARG A 141 6.88 4.19 4.04
C ARG A 141 6.48 2.74 4.31
N ALA A 142 5.18 2.41 4.24
CA ALA A 142 4.69 1.08 4.62
C ALA A 142 5.17 -0.01 3.67
N TYR A 143 5.14 0.28 2.38
CA TYR A 143 5.71 -0.61 1.39
C TYR A 143 7.24 -0.71 1.53
N ASN A 144 7.94 0.40 1.82
CA ASN A 144 9.38 0.39 2.03
C ASN A 144 9.76 -0.49 3.23
N ASP A 145 9.05 -0.36 4.33
CA ASP A 145 9.29 -1.13 5.54
C ASP A 145 9.06 -2.63 5.30
N LEU A 146 8.05 -3.00 4.49
CA LEU A 146 7.88 -4.38 4.04
C LEU A 146 9.11 -4.86 3.26
N ILE A 147 9.55 -4.10 2.26
CA ILE A 147 10.65 -4.49 1.36
C ILE A 147 11.97 -4.62 2.12
N VAL A 148 12.26 -3.68 3.02
CA VAL A 148 13.51 -3.66 3.79
C VAL A 148 13.52 -4.72 4.89
N GLN A 149 12.40 -4.90 5.60
CA GLN A 149 12.35 -5.84 6.73
C GLN A 149 12.09 -7.28 6.28
N PHE A 150 11.41 -7.47 5.14
CA PHE A 150 11.00 -8.78 4.62
C PHE A 150 11.35 -8.92 3.12
N PRO A 151 12.62 -8.81 2.72
CA PRO A 151 13.04 -8.72 1.31
C PRO A 151 12.73 -9.97 0.47
N ARG A 152 12.45 -11.11 1.12
CA ARG A 152 12.12 -12.38 0.45
C ARG A 152 10.62 -12.70 0.50
N HIS A 153 9.80 -11.81 1.03
CA HIS A 153 8.38 -12.05 1.19
C HIS A 153 7.66 -11.98 -0.17
N LYS A 154 6.68 -12.86 -0.40
CA LYS A 154 5.94 -12.96 -1.67
C LYS A 154 5.26 -11.67 -2.11
N ARG A 155 4.98 -10.74 -1.17
CA ARG A 155 4.38 -9.42 -1.47
C ARG A 155 5.38 -8.35 -1.90
N VAL A 156 6.68 -8.61 -1.89
CA VAL A 156 7.71 -7.63 -2.28
C VAL A 156 7.49 -7.10 -3.71
N PRO A 157 7.23 -7.93 -4.75
CA PRO A 157 6.98 -7.40 -6.10
C PRO A 157 5.78 -6.46 -6.14
N LEU A 158 4.70 -6.81 -5.45
CA LEU A 158 3.48 -6.01 -5.35
C LEU A 158 3.71 -4.71 -4.58
N ALA A 159 4.46 -4.75 -3.47
CA ALA A 159 4.83 -3.56 -2.71
C ALA A 159 5.69 -2.60 -3.54
N LEU A 160 6.69 -3.11 -4.27
CA LEU A 160 7.51 -2.31 -5.21
C LEU A 160 6.66 -1.66 -6.29
N TYR A 161 5.72 -2.41 -6.87
CA TYR A 161 4.82 -1.87 -7.88
C TYR A 161 3.95 -0.75 -7.31
N ARG A 162 3.39 -0.94 -6.11
CA ARG A 162 2.64 0.11 -5.40
C ARG A 162 3.50 1.34 -5.11
N GLN A 163 4.74 1.18 -4.63
CA GLN A 163 5.66 2.32 -4.46
C GLN A 163 5.86 3.09 -5.77
N SER A 164 6.01 2.41 -6.90
CA SER A 164 6.17 3.07 -8.20
C SER A 164 4.94 3.92 -8.57
N GLN A 165 3.73 3.45 -8.23
CA GLN A 165 2.50 4.20 -8.47
C GLN A 165 2.41 5.42 -7.55
N ASN A 166 2.81 5.27 -6.29
CA ASN A 166 2.81 6.36 -5.31
C ASN A 166 3.82 7.45 -5.71
N LEU A 167 5.00 7.04 -6.19
CA LEU A 167 6.00 7.97 -6.75
C LEU A 167 5.47 8.72 -7.97
N GLN A 168 4.71 8.06 -8.85
CA GLN A 168 4.07 8.74 -9.98
C GLN A 168 3.05 9.78 -9.53
N ARG A 169 2.21 9.46 -8.54
CA ARG A 169 1.23 10.41 -7.97
C ARG A 169 1.91 11.60 -7.29
N LEU A 170 3.05 11.38 -6.66
CA LEU A 170 3.91 12.43 -6.11
C LEU A 170 4.72 13.20 -7.18
N GLY A 171 4.57 12.88 -8.47
CA GLY A 171 5.29 13.54 -9.57
C GLY A 171 6.74 13.08 -9.76
N ASP A 172 7.23 12.14 -8.95
CA ASP A 172 8.59 11.61 -9.00
C ASP A 172 8.71 10.46 -10.03
N LYS A 173 8.45 10.82 -11.29
CA LYS A 173 8.46 9.89 -12.44
C LYS A 173 9.82 9.20 -12.63
N LYS A 174 10.92 9.88 -12.29
CA LYS A 174 12.28 9.32 -12.41
C LYS A 174 12.46 8.14 -11.46
N SER A 175 12.09 8.32 -10.20
CA SER A 175 12.14 7.27 -9.18
C SER A 175 11.17 6.12 -9.50
N ALA A 176 9.96 6.45 -9.97
CA ALA A 176 9.00 5.44 -10.39
C ALA A 176 9.55 4.56 -11.54
N ASN A 177 10.16 5.17 -12.56
CA ASN A 177 10.76 4.44 -13.68
C ASN A 177 11.88 3.48 -13.21
N LEU A 178 12.70 3.91 -12.24
CA LEU A 178 13.73 3.08 -11.65
C LEU A 178 13.15 1.86 -10.92
N LEU A 179 12.09 2.03 -10.13
CA LEU A 179 11.41 0.88 -9.49
C LEU A 179 10.81 -0.07 -10.51
N LEU A 180 10.15 0.43 -11.56
CA LEU A 180 9.59 -0.45 -12.59
C LEU A 180 10.69 -1.25 -13.30
N ARG A 181 11.85 -0.66 -13.57
CA ARG A 181 13.01 -1.38 -14.11
C ARG A 181 13.55 -2.43 -13.14
N LYS A 182 13.58 -2.12 -11.84
CA LYS A 182 13.95 -3.08 -10.79
C LYS A 182 12.99 -4.28 -10.82
N ILE A 183 11.68 -4.03 -10.87
CA ILE A 183 10.67 -5.11 -10.92
C ILE A 183 10.84 -5.99 -12.16
N VAL A 184 11.02 -5.40 -13.35
CA VAL A 184 11.24 -6.18 -14.58
C VAL A 184 12.54 -6.98 -14.54
N GLY A 185 13.58 -6.48 -13.86
CA GLY A 185 14.86 -7.17 -13.73
C GLY A 185 14.86 -8.28 -12.67
N GLU A 186 14.24 -8.05 -11.51
CA GLU A 186 14.29 -8.96 -10.35
C GLU A 186 13.08 -9.89 -10.27
N TYR A 187 11.93 -9.51 -10.82
CA TYR A 187 10.66 -10.24 -10.76
C TYR A 187 9.98 -10.36 -12.13
N PRO A 188 10.68 -10.82 -13.19
CA PRO A 188 10.13 -10.85 -14.56
C PRO A 188 8.91 -11.78 -14.71
N ASP A 189 8.85 -12.85 -13.93
CA ASP A 189 7.83 -13.91 -14.05
C ASP A 189 6.58 -13.65 -13.20
N THR A 190 6.50 -12.51 -12.50
CA THR A 190 5.34 -12.14 -11.69
C THR A 190 4.34 -11.31 -12.49
N SER A 191 3.10 -11.21 -11.98
CA SER A 191 2.09 -10.31 -12.55
C SER A 191 2.58 -8.86 -12.55
N GLU A 192 3.34 -8.46 -11.53
CA GLU A 192 3.94 -7.14 -11.40
C GLU A 192 5.07 -6.93 -12.40
N GLY A 193 5.87 -7.96 -12.70
CA GLY A 193 6.87 -7.93 -13.77
C GLY A 193 6.25 -7.60 -15.12
N ALA A 194 5.18 -8.32 -15.48
CA ALA A 194 4.44 -8.07 -16.71
C ALA A 194 3.84 -6.66 -16.75
N ARG A 195 3.17 -6.22 -15.68
CA ARG A 195 2.59 -4.86 -15.59
C ARG A 195 3.65 -3.77 -15.66
N ALA A 196 4.76 -3.94 -14.94
CA ALA A 196 5.85 -2.98 -14.94
C ALA A 196 6.49 -2.84 -16.32
N LYS A 197 6.61 -3.95 -17.07
CA LYS A 197 7.08 -3.94 -18.46
C LYS A 197 6.14 -3.13 -19.37
N GLU A 198 4.83 -3.27 -19.21
CA GLU A 198 3.86 -2.49 -19.98
C GLU A 198 3.88 -1.00 -19.61
N ASP A 199 3.99 -0.68 -18.32
CA ASP A 199 4.03 0.72 -17.87
C ASP A 199 5.30 1.43 -18.33
N LEU A 200 6.45 0.74 -18.38
CA LEU A 200 7.70 1.28 -18.91
C LEU A 200 7.63 1.72 -20.37
N LYS A 201 6.70 1.18 -21.17
CA LYS A 201 6.50 1.63 -22.57
C LYS A 201 5.82 3.00 -22.67
N LYS A 202 5.18 3.45 -21.59
CA LYS A 202 4.42 4.71 -21.53
C LYS A 202 5.20 5.86 -20.90
N PHE A 203 6.40 5.59 -20.38
CA PHE A 203 7.34 6.59 -19.85
C PHE A 203 8.10 7.28 -20.96
#